data_AF-A0A4Q1CZK1-F1
#
_entry.id   AF-A0A4Q1CZK1-F1
#
_cell.length_a   1.000
_cell.length_b   1.000
_cell.length_c   1.000
_cell.angle_alpha   90.00
_cell.angle_beta   90.00
_cell.angle_gamma   90.00
#
_symmetry.space_group_name_H-M   'P 1'
#
loop_
_entity.id
_entity.type
_entity.pdbx_description
1 polymer ?
#
loop_
_entity_poly.entity_id
_entity_poly.type
_entity_poly.pdbx_seq_one_letter_code
_entity_poly.pdbx_strand_id
1 'polypeptide(L)'
;MSVSMQLIWLFTLALPVACIAWTVTHEEVFREPREFCVERSKKSRTIFQRKWYYLFTCEYCFSHYIALFFLWLADFQLLLEGWRGYLIGGFSLVWIANVYMSLFAFVRVGLKKERAEATIEEKKLEKL
;
A
#
# COMPACT_ATOMS: atom_id res chain seq x y z
N MET A 1 21.05 -17.13 6.34
CA MET A 1 21.21 -15.85 5.60
C MET A 1 21.71 -14.78 6.57
N SER A 2 22.73 -13.98 6.22
CA SER A 2 23.24 -12.95 7.13
C SER A 2 22.15 -11.91 7.45
N VAL A 3 22.23 -11.26 8.63
CA VAL A 3 21.25 -10.25 9.05
C VAL A 3 21.17 -9.11 8.01
N SER A 4 22.31 -8.67 7.48
CA SER A 4 22.34 -7.64 6.43
C SER A 4 21.55 -8.05 5.19
N MET A 5 21.67 -9.31 4.76
CA MET A 5 20.91 -9.82 3.62
C MET A 5 19.42 -9.93 3.96
N GLN A 6 19.04 -10.34 5.19
CA GLN A 6 17.64 -10.34 5.63
C GLN A 6 17.02 -8.94 5.58
N LEU A 7 17.76 -7.92 6.00
CA LEU A 7 17.30 -6.54 5.93
C LEU A 7 17.16 -6.07 4.48
N ILE A 8 18.12 -6.38 3.60
CA ILE A 8 18.01 -6.06 2.16
C ILE A 8 16.75 -6.69 1.58
N TRP A 9 16.52 -7.98 1.84
CA TRP A 9 15.32 -8.68 1.39
C TRP A 9 14.03 -8.05 1.93
N LEU A 10 14.00 -7.64 3.20
CA LEU A 10 12.86 -6.95 3.80
C LEU A 10 12.48 -5.70 3.00
N PHE A 11 13.45 -4.82 2.72
CA PHE A 11 13.21 -3.60 1.96
C PHE A 11 12.86 -3.90 0.50
N THR A 12 13.54 -4.87 -0.14
CA THR A 12 13.27 -5.25 -1.53
C THR A 12 11.88 -5.87 -1.70
N LEU A 13 11.46 -6.76 -0.80
CA LEU A 13 10.12 -7.37 -0.84
C LEU A 13 9.01 -6.37 -0.48
N ALA A 14 9.31 -5.34 0.32
CA ALA A 14 8.32 -4.32 0.66
C ALA A 14 7.93 -3.45 -0.56
N LEU A 15 8.81 -3.31 -1.56
CA LEU A 15 8.53 -2.56 -2.79
C LEU A 15 7.35 -3.13 -3.60
N PRO A 16 7.34 -4.41 -4.02
CA PRO A 16 6.20 -4.95 -4.74
C PRO A 16 4.93 -5.01 -3.87
N VAL A 17 5.06 -5.23 -2.56
CA VAL A 17 3.92 -5.16 -1.63
C VAL A 17 3.28 -3.76 -1.66
N ALA A 18 4.08 -2.70 -1.53
CA ALA A 18 3.63 -1.32 -1.59
C ALA A 18 3.02 -0.98 -2.96
N CYS A 19 3.70 -1.37 -4.05
CA CYS A 19 3.27 -1.09 -5.42
C CYS A 19 1.89 -1.71 -5.71
N ILE A 20 1.72 -3.01 -5.41
CA ILE A 20 0.45 -3.72 -5.65
C ILE A 20 -0.65 -3.15 -4.76
N ALA A 21 -0.35 -2.94 -3.47
CA ALA A 21 -1.35 -2.41 -2.55
C ALA A 21 -1.82 -1.01 -2.92
N TRP A 22 -0.91 -0.12 -3.28
CA TRP A 22 -1.24 1.21 -3.79
C TRP A 22 -2.06 1.13 -5.08
N THR A 23 -1.62 0.32 -6.04
CA THR A 23 -2.28 0.23 -7.36
C THR A 23 -3.74 -0.18 -7.22
N VAL A 24 -4.02 -1.22 -6.44
CA VAL A 24 -5.40 -1.70 -6.23
C VAL A 24 -6.25 -0.67 -5.49
N THR A 25 -5.68 0.01 -4.50
CA THR A 25 -6.47 0.87 -3.60
C THR A 25 -6.60 2.31 -4.05
N HIS A 26 -5.67 2.83 -4.87
CA HIS A 26 -5.61 4.24 -5.24
C HIS A 26 -5.72 4.51 -6.74
N GLU A 27 -5.30 3.57 -7.60
CA GLU A 27 -5.27 3.82 -9.03
C GLU A 27 -6.69 3.82 -9.63
N GLU A 28 -6.90 4.64 -10.66
CA GLU A 28 -8.23 4.84 -11.27
C GLU A 28 -8.75 3.60 -12.01
N VAL A 29 -7.84 2.76 -12.52
CA VAL A 29 -8.19 1.49 -13.17
C VAL A 29 -9.03 0.59 -12.25
N PHE A 30 -8.81 0.67 -10.93
CA PHE A 30 -9.54 -0.10 -9.92
C PHE A 30 -10.68 0.68 -9.27
N ARG A 31 -11.08 1.83 -9.82
CA ARG A 31 -12.10 2.70 -9.23
C ARG A 31 -13.47 2.02 -9.16
N GLU A 32 -13.94 1.42 -10.24
CA GLU A 32 -15.24 0.73 -10.26
C GLU A 32 -15.31 -0.43 -9.26
N PRO A 33 -14.33 -1.38 -9.24
CA PRO A 33 -14.27 -2.41 -8.20
C PRO A 33 -14.22 -1.84 -6.78
N ARG A 34 -13.45 -0.77 -6.58
CA ARG A 34 -13.28 -0.14 -5.27
C ARG A 34 -14.57 0.53 -4.80
N GLU A 35 -15.25 1.26 -5.66
CA GLU A 35 -16.55 1.89 -5.34
C GLU A 35 -17.60 0.83 -4.99
N PHE A 36 -17.65 -0.28 -5.73
CA PHE A 36 -18.48 -1.43 -5.39
C PHE A 36 -18.15 -1.99 -4.00
N CYS A 37 -16.87 -2.18 -3.67
CA CYS A 37 -16.43 -2.62 -2.35
C CYS A 37 -16.76 -1.60 -1.25
N VAL A 38 -16.65 -0.29 -1.50
CA VAL A 38 -17.04 0.76 -0.55
C VAL A 38 -18.53 0.70 -0.27
N GLU A 39 -19.37 0.57 -1.31
CA GLU A 39 -20.81 0.48 -1.14
C GLU A 39 -21.19 -0.77 -0.33
N ARG A 40 -20.61 -1.93 -0.68
CA ARG A 40 -20.85 -3.18 0.03
C ARG A 40 -20.32 -3.16 1.47
N SER A 41 -19.19 -2.51 1.74
CA SER A 41 -18.67 -2.40 3.10
C SER A 41 -19.58 -1.58 4.03
N LYS A 42 -20.37 -0.66 3.48
CA LYS A 42 -21.37 0.14 4.23
C LYS A 42 -22.74 -0.55 4.31
N LYS A 43 -23.21 -1.15 3.22
CA LYS A 43 -24.59 -1.67 3.09
C LYS A 43 -24.77 -3.15 3.49
N SER A 44 -23.69 -3.93 3.66
CA SER A 44 -23.82 -5.36 3.97
C SER A 44 -24.47 -5.63 5.33
N ARG A 45 -25.18 -6.75 5.45
CA ARG A 45 -25.96 -7.11 6.65
C ARG A 45 -25.08 -7.63 7.79
N THR A 46 -23.94 -8.24 7.50
CA THR A 46 -23.06 -8.86 8.51
C THR A 46 -21.73 -8.11 8.64
N ILE A 47 -21.19 -8.07 9.86
CA ILE A 47 -19.92 -7.40 10.17
C ILE A 47 -18.77 -8.02 9.37
N PHE A 48 -18.78 -9.34 9.18
CA PHE A 48 -17.76 -10.06 8.42
C PHE A 48 -17.71 -9.62 6.95
N GLN A 49 -18.87 -9.55 6.28
CA GLN A 49 -18.95 -9.06 4.90
C GLN A 49 -18.44 -7.62 4.81
N ARG A 50 -18.84 -6.76 5.76
CA ARG A 50 -18.36 -5.36 5.80
C ARG A 50 -16.83 -5.27 5.86
N LYS A 51 -16.19 -6.04 6.75
CA LYS A 51 -14.73 -6.08 6.89
C LYS A 51 -14.02 -6.66 5.67
N TRP A 52 -14.59 -7.70 5.06
CA TRP A 52 -14.02 -8.31 3.85
C TRP A 52 -13.96 -7.31 2.69
N TYR A 53 -15.05 -6.58 2.42
CA TYR A 53 -15.04 -5.54 1.38
C TYR A 53 -14.19 -4.34 1.76
N TYR A 54 -14.14 -3.97 3.05
CA TYR A 54 -13.28 -2.89 3.53
C TYR A 54 -11.80 -3.17 3.27
N LEU A 55 -11.39 -4.44 3.28
CA LEU A 55 -10.03 -4.87 2.98
C LEU A 55 -9.49 -4.29 1.66
N PHE A 56 -10.30 -4.34 0.61
CA PHE A 56 -9.93 -3.88 -0.73
C PHE A 56 -9.97 -2.35 -0.87
N THR A 57 -10.40 -1.65 0.17
CA THR A 57 -10.49 -0.17 0.20
C THR A 57 -9.43 0.47 1.07
N CYS A 58 -8.71 -0.31 1.86
CA CYS A 58 -7.67 0.17 2.76
C CYS A 58 -6.32 -0.42 2.37
N GLU A 59 -5.38 0.45 1.96
CA GLU A 59 -4.03 0.06 1.53
C GLU A 59 -3.25 -0.70 2.61
N TYR A 60 -3.41 -0.30 3.89
CA TYR A 60 -2.77 -0.95 5.01
C TYR A 60 -3.36 -2.33 5.26
N CYS A 61 -4.69 -2.49 5.19
CA CYS A 61 -5.30 -3.80 5.34
C CYS A 61 -4.92 -4.75 4.21
N PHE A 62 -4.98 -4.26 2.97
CA PHE A 62 -4.66 -5.06 1.79
C PHE A 62 -3.17 -5.47 1.75
N SER A 63 -2.26 -4.60 2.18
CA SER A 63 -0.83 -4.91 2.21
C SER A 63 -0.47 -6.11 3.08
N HIS A 64 -1.27 -6.46 4.11
CA HIS A 64 -1.07 -7.68 4.89
C HIS A 64 -1.21 -8.95 4.03
N TYR A 65 -2.18 -8.96 3.12
CA TYR A 65 -2.45 -10.13 2.27
C TYR A 65 -1.36 -10.30 1.23
N ILE A 66 -0.93 -9.18 0.64
CA ILE A 66 0.17 -9.17 -0.31
C ILE A 66 1.49 -9.53 0.39
N ALA A 67 1.75 -9.02 1.60
CA ALA A 67 2.90 -9.39 2.40
C ALA A 67 2.91 -10.89 2.74
N LEU A 68 1.78 -11.46 3.15
CA LEU A 68 1.65 -12.90 3.39
C LEU A 68 1.92 -13.73 2.13
N PHE A 69 1.43 -13.27 0.97
CA PHE A 69 1.72 -13.90 -0.31
C PHE A 69 3.22 -13.90 -0.62
N PHE A 70 3.92 -12.77 -0.47
CA PHE A 70 5.37 -12.70 -0.70
C PHE A 70 6.19 -13.46 0.34
N LEU A 71 5.78 -13.47 1.61
CA LEU A 71 6.41 -14.30 2.64
C LEU A 71 6.36 -15.78 2.28
N TRP A 72 5.19 -16.25 1.84
CA TRP A 72 5.00 -17.64 1.41
C TRP A 72 5.77 -17.95 0.12
N LEU A 73 5.77 -17.04 -0.84
CA LEU A 73 6.46 -17.20 -2.13
C LEU A 73 7.99 -17.21 -1.98
N ALA A 74 8.54 -16.34 -1.14
CA ALA A 74 9.98 -16.17 -0.96
C ALA A 74 10.56 -16.99 0.20
N ASP A 75 9.71 -17.72 0.92
CA ASP A 75 10.05 -18.42 2.16
C ASP A 75 10.82 -17.53 3.17
N PHE A 76 10.44 -16.25 3.23
CA PHE A 76 11.22 -15.23 3.94
C PHE A 76 10.96 -15.26 5.44
N GLN A 77 12.02 -15.47 6.23
CA GLN A 77 12.02 -15.43 7.69
C GLN A 77 12.98 -14.33 8.19
N LEU A 78 12.55 -13.56 9.18
CA LEU A 78 13.32 -12.44 9.73
C LEU A 78 13.74 -12.72 11.18
N LEU A 79 15.04 -12.60 11.46
CA LEU A 79 15.73 -12.75 12.77
C LEU A 79 15.66 -14.13 13.42
N LEU A 80 14.49 -14.77 13.42
CA LEU A 80 14.23 -16.07 14.03
C LEU A 80 13.86 -17.08 12.97
N GLU A 81 14.11 -18.36 13.26
CA GLU A 81 13.71 -19.46 12.39
C GLU A 81 12.29 -19.94 12.71
N GLY A 82 11.62 -20.45 11.68
CA GLY A 82 10.27 -21.03 11.75
C GLY A 82 9.16 -19.99 11.87
N TRP A 83 8.03 -20.38 12.47
CA TRP A 83 6.79 -19.58 12.52
C TRP A 83 6.97 -18.18 13.14
N ARG A 84 7.92 -18.03 14.08
CA ARG A 84 8.24 -16.74 14.72
C ARG A 84 8.89 -15.78 13.73
N GLY A 85 9.76 -16.29 12.87
CA GLY A 85 10.43 -15.52 11.82
C GLY A 85 9.46 -14.94 10.80
N TYR A 86 8.45 -15.73 10.39
CA TYR A 86 7.40 -15.23 9.48
C TYR A 86 6.53 -14.16 10.14
N LEU A 87 6.24 -14.27 11.44
CA LEU A 87 5.48 -13.25 12.17
C LEU A 87 6.20 -11.91 12.19
N ILE A 88 7.48 -11.92 12.61
CA ILE A 88 8.30 -10.70 12.66
C ILE A 88 8.51 -10.15 11.25
N GLY A 89 8.81 -11.03 10.28
CA GLY A 89 9.00 -10.67 8.89
C GLY A 89 7.75 -10.05 8.28
N GLY A 90 6.57 -10.60 8.54
CA GLY A 90 5.29 -10.12 8.01
C GLY A 90 4.92 -8.74 8.51
N PHE A 91 4.96 -8.51 9.82
CA PHE A 91 4.66 -7.19 10.37
C PHE A 91 5.70 -6.15 9.93
N SER A 92 6.98 -6.52 9.90
CA SER A 92 8.03 -5.62 9.41
C SER A 92 7.83 -5.28 7.93
N LEU A 93 7.48 -6.28 7.10
CA LEU A 93 7.28 -6.11 5.66
C LEU A 93 6.10 -5.18 5.37
N VAL A 94 4.99 -5.38 6.07
CA VAL A 94 3.81 -4.51 6.00
C VAL A 94 4.15 -3.08 6.42
N TRP A 95 4.91 -2.92 7.49
CA TRP A 95 5.31 -1.60 7.99
C TRP A 95 6.15 -0.84 6.95
N ILE A 96 7.22 -1.47 6.44
CA ILE A 96 8.08 -0.85 5.42
C ILE A 96 7.28 -0.54 4.14
N ALA A 97 6.40 -1.45 3.71
CA ALA A 97 5.53 -1.19 2.57
C ALA A 97 4.62 0.02 2.79
N ASN A 98 4.09 0.20 4.01
CA ASN A 98 3.25 1.35 4.33
C ASN A 98 4.04 2.67 4.39
N VAL A 99 5.30 2.63 4.85
CA VAL A 99 6.23 3.77 4.75
C VAL A 99 6.44 4.15 3.27
N TYR A 100 6.65 3.19 2.39
CA TYR A 100 6.80 3.46 0.95
C TYR A 100 5.54 4.06 0.33
N MET A 101 4.36 3.54 0.66
CA MET A 101 3.09 4.10 0.19
C MET A 101 2.89 5.54 0.69
N SER A 102 3.18 5.79 1.97
CA SER A 102 3.08 7.14 2.57
C SER A 102 4.04 8.14 1.93
N LEU A 103 5.28 7.72 1.65
CA LEU A 103 6.27 8.54 0.95
C LEU A 103 5.79 8.85 -0.48
N PHE A 104 5.26 7.85 -1.19
CA PHE A 104 4.73 8.04 -2.54
C PHE A 104 3.53 8.99 -2.57
N ALA A 105 2.63 8.88 -1.59
CA ALA A 105 1.51 9.79 -1.41
C ALA A 105 1.99 11.24 -1.19
N PHE A 106 2.98 11.42 -0.31
CA PHE A 106 3.56 12.74 -0.03
C PHE A 106 4.16 13.37 -1.30
N VAL A 107 4.92 12.61 -2.08
CA VAL A 107 5.50 13.07 -3.35
C VAL A 107 4.39 13.45 -4.34
N ARG A 108 3.35 12.61 -4.51
CA ARG A 108 2.22 12.91 -5.41
C ARG A 108 1.47 14.19 -5.01
N VAL A 109 1.30 14.45 -3.71
CA VAL A 109 0.66 15.68 -3.21
C VAL A 109 1.53 16.90 -3.50
N GLY A 110 2.84 16.83 -3.27
CA GLY A 110 3.78 17.89 -3.62
C GLY A 110 3.72 18.26 -5.10
N LEU A 111 3.79 17.27 -5.99
CA LEU A 111 3.71 17.48 -7.44
C LEU A 111 2.39 18.12 -7.88
N LYS A 112 1.26 17.75 -7.24
CA LYS A 112 -0.04 18.37 -7.53
C LYS A 112 -0.08 19.83 -7.11
N LYS A 113 0.53 20.16 -5.96
CA LYS A 113 0.62 21.54 -5.46
C LYS A 113 1.44 22.41 -6.41
N GLU A 114 2.62 21.95 -6.81
CA GLU A 114 3.50 22.68 -7.74
C GLU A 114 2.81 22.93 -9.09
N ARG A 115 2.12 21.92 -9.65
CA ARG A 115 1.34 22.09 -10.89
C ARG A 115 0.21 23.11 -10.75
N ALA A 116 -0.51 23.09 -9.62
CA ALA A 116 -1.59 24.03 -9.38
C ALA A 116 -1.07 25.48 -9.26
N GLU A 117 0.07 25.68 -8.59
CA GLU A 117 0.72 26.98 -8.48
C GLU A 117 1.18 27.51 -9.85
N ALA A 118 1.77 26.64 -10.69
CA ALA A 118 2.16 27.01 -12.05
C ALA A 118 0.96 27.45 -12.91
N THR A 119 -0.15 26.71 -12.89
CA THR A 119 -1.36 27.07 -13.65
C THR A 119 -2.01 28.37 -13.15
N ILE A 120 -1.94 28.66 -11.85
CA ILE A 120 -2.44 29.93 -11.30
C ILE A 120 -1.59 31.10 -11.82
N GLU A 121 -0.27 30.92 -11.89
CA GLU A 121 0.64 31.96 -12.35
C GLU A 121 0.50 32.23 -13.85
N GLU A 122 0.38 31.18 -14.68
CA GLU A 122 0.06 31.31 -16.11
C GLU A 122 -1.23 32.11 -16.33
N LYS A 123 -2.30 31.80 -15.60
CA LYS A 123 -3.58 32.53 -15.70
C LYS A 123 -3.52 33.97 -15.22
N LYS A 124 -2.58 34.34 -14.34
CA LYS A 124 -2.35 35.75 -13.97
C LYS A 124 -1.64 36.49 -15.09
N LEU A 125 -0.64 35.86 -15.71
CA LEU A 125 0.10 36.42 -16.84
C LEU A 125 -0.79 36.64 -18.06
N GLU A 126 -1.73 35.73 -18.35
CA GLU A 126 -2.71 35.89 -19.45
C GLU A 126 -3.72 37.03 -19.23
N LYS A 127 -3.89 37.52 -18.00
CA LYS A 127 -4.83 38.59 -17.64
C LYS A 127 -4.18 39.98 -17.57
N LEU A 128 -2.86 40.06 -17.73
CA LEU A 128 -2.07 41.29 -17.83
C LEU A 128 -1.95 41.73 -19.29
#